data_AF-A0A7S4KCE3-F1
#
_entry.id   AF-A0A7S4KCE3-F1
#
_cell.length_a   1.000
_cell.length_b   1.000
_cell.length_c   1.000
_cell.angle_alpha   90.00
_cell.angle_beta   90.00
_cell.angle_gamma   90.00
#
_symmetry.space_group_name_H-M   'P 1'
#
loop_
_entity.id
_entity.type
_entity.pdbx_description
1 polymer ?
#
loop_
_entity_poly.entity_id
_entity_poly.type
_entity_poly.pdbx_seq_one_letter_code
_entity_poly.pdbx_strand_id
1 'polypeptide(L)'
;GNAGGYFDDDSDDDDKKGDDRDGPKEDGGGDTDAQDWSKSIPPAGHTPTTSLLLQFDQVLVRRLLSHHAHFLGEGWDLTPRRAAWLYGLLSRLEKPVHRDDAAVLRELLRECCRRRAGLDLSKSNNSGEVLASLNVLIAAVGVFFGQGSGMADLFSSSASAESGS
;
A
#
# COMPACT_ATOMS: atom_id res chain seq x y z
N GLY A 1 4.97 37.15 38.56
CA GLY A 1 4.72 38.57 38.33
C GLY A 1 6.05 39.25 38.15
N ASN A 2 6.28 39.88 37.01
CA ASN A 2 7.39 40.81 36.84
C ASN A 2 6.81 42.06 36.18
N ALA A 3 6.98 43.18 36.87
CA ALA A 3 6.42 44.49 36.60
C ALA A 3 7.48 45.42 36.00
N GLY A 4 7.02 46.51 35.39
CA GLY A 4 7.82 47.68 35.01
C GLY A 4 8.22 47.65 33.53
N GLY A 5 7.70 48.51 32.64
CA GLY A 5 7.20 49.87 32.84
C GLY A 5 8.34 50.86 32.67
N TYR A 6 8.58 51.29 31.43
CA TYR A 6 9.27 52.53 31.09
C TYR A 6 8.50 53.17 29.94
N PHE A 7 7.70 54.17 30.30
CA PHE A 7 7.35 55.26 29.40
C PHE A 7 8.45 56.28 29.56
N ASP A 8 9.03 56.73 28.45
CA ASP A 8 9.71 58.01 28.37
C ASP A 8 9.11 58.75 27.18
N ASP A 9 8.96 60.04 27.39
CA ASP A 9 8.02 60.98 26.79
C ASP A 9 8.74 61.89 25.79
N ASP A 10 7.95 62.50 24.92
CA ASP A 10 8.26 63.70 24.14
C ASP A 10 9.40 63.70 23.10
N SER A 11 9.00 63.89 21.83
CA SER A 11 9.34 65.12 21.07
C SER A 11 8.62 65.14 19.71
N ASP A 12 7.63 66.02 19.63
CA ASP A 12 7.32 66.99 18.57
C ASP A 12 7.54 66.68 17.07
N ASP A 13 6.42 66.86 16.35
CA ASP A 13 6.25 67.56 15.05
C ASP A 13 7.24 67.30 13.90
N ASP A 14 6.71 66.70 12.83
CA ASP A 14 6.84 67.29 11.48
C ASP A 14 5.76 66.74 10.53
N ASP A 15 4.80 67.60 10.23
CA ASP A 15 3.84 67.50 9.12
C ASP A 15 4.56 67.33 7.77
N LYS A 16 4.42 66.17 7.12
CA LYS A 16 4.54 66.06 5.64
C LYS A 16 3.44 65.20 5.02
N LYS A 17 2.39 65.94 4.65
CA LYS A 17 1.48 65.78 3.51
C LYS A 17 1.95 64.83 2.39
N GLY A 18 1.13 63.80 2.14
CA GLY A 18 0.69 63.35 0.82
C GLY A 18 1.63 62.49 -0.05
N ASP A 19 1.27 61.23 -0.27
CA ASP A 19 1.05 60.69 -1.63
C ASP A 19 0.26 59.38 -1.56
N ASP A 20 -0.88 59.36 -2.23
CA ASP A 20 -1.80 58.24 -2.38
C ASP A 20 -1.22 57.17 -3.30
N ARG A 21 -0.73 56.04 -2.78
CA ARG A 21 -0.62 54.76 -3.53
C ARG A 21 -0.83 53.54 -2.63
N ASP A 22 -2.09 53.27 -2.34
CA ASP A 22 -2.53 51.95 -1.86
C ASP A 22 -2.52 50.98 -3.04
N GLY A 23 -1.41 50.26 -3.19
CA GLY A 23 -1.28 49.13 -4.10
C GLY A 23 -1.24 47.85 -3.27
N PRO A 24 -2.10 46.85 -3.54
CA PRO A 24 -2.02 45.59 -2.82
C PRO A 24 -0.67 44.95 -3.17
N LYS A 25 0.22 44.86 -2.18
CA LYS A 25 1.33 43.92 -2.25
C LYS A 25 0.71 42.53 -2.20
N GLU A 26 0.60 41.92 -3.37
CA GLU A 26 0.41 40.49 -3.51
C GLU A 26 1.49 39.81 -2.67
N ASP A 27 1.06 39.17 -1.58
CA ASP A 27 1.82 38.12 -0.90
C ASP A 27 1.93 36.93 -1.86
N GLY A 28 2.78 37.10 -2.87
CA GLY A 28 3.08 36.13 -3.90
C GLY A 28 4.35 35.37 -3.54
N GLY A 29 4.18 34.11 -3.13
CA GLY A 29 5.27 33.13 -3.20
C GLY A 29 5.68 32.49 -1.89
N GLY A 30 4.74 32.24 -0.97
CA GLY A 30 4.85 31.09 -0.09
C GLY A 30 4.66 29.80 -0.90
N ASP A 31 5.54 29.52 -1.88
CA ASP A 31 5.55 28.24 -2.57
C ASP A 31 6.33 27.25 -1.70
N THR A 32 5.56 26.71 -0.77
CA THR A 32 5.75 25.48 -0.04
C THR A 32 6.93 24.61 -0.51
N ASP A 33 7.87 24.34 0.40
CA ASP A 33 8.83 23.21 0.37
C ASP A 33 8.17 21.81 0.25
N ALA A 34 6.87 21.76 -0.07
CA ALA A 34 6.08 20.57 -0.25
C ALA A 34 6.20 20.05 -1.68
N GLN A 35 7.40 19.67 -2.15
CA GLN A 35 7.50 18.87 -3.38
C GLN A 35 8.85 18.21 -3.70
N ASP A 36 9.83 18.20 -2.80
CA ASP A 36 11.14 17.63 -3.18
C ASP A 36 11.19 16.10 -3.09
N TRP A 37 10.50 15.50 -2.12
CA TRP A 37 10.45 14.04 -1.98
C TRP A 37 9.62 13.36 -3.10
N SER A 38 8.54 14.01 -3.58
CA SER A 38 7.64 13.45 -4.59
C SER A 38 8.28 13.31 -5.97
N LYS A 39 9.34 14.09 -6.26
CA LYS A 39 10.09 14.01 -7.52
C LYS A 39 10.83 12.69 -7.69
N SER A 40 11.16 12.03 -6.57
CA SER A 40 11.92 10.77 -6.57
C SER A 40 11.05 9.51 -6.73
N ILE A 41 9.73 9.65 -6.66
CA ILE A 41 8.80 8.53 -6.76
C ILE A 41 8.32 8.39 -8.21
N PRO A 42 8.56 7.25 -8.87
CA PRO A 42 8.00 7.02 -10.19
C PRO A 42 6.47 7.12 -10.17
N PRO A 43 5.83 7.69 -11.21
CA PRO A 43 4.37 7.89 -11.24
C PRO A 43 3.57 6.57 -11.14
N ALA A 44 4.18 5.43 -11.49
CA ALA A 44 3.58 4.10 -11.38
C ALA A 44 4.03 3.31 -10.13
N GLY A 45 4.82 3.94 -9.26
CA GLY A 45 5.48 3.30 -8.10
C GLY A 45 6.61 2.34 -8.49
N HIS A 46 7.25 1.76 -7.47
CA HIS A 46 8.36 0.82 -7.67
C HIS A 46 7.87 -0.61 -7.98
N THR A 47 8.67 -1.35 -8.74
CA THR A 47 8.50 -2.81 -8.97
C THR A 47 9.15 -3.58 -7.82
N PRO A 48 8.57 -4.70 -7.35
CA PRO A 48 9.22 -5.55 -6.36
C PRO A 48 10.38 -6.31 -6.99
N THR A 49 11.57 -5.72 -6.98
CA THR A 49 12.79 -6.41 -7.42
C THR A 49 13.30 -7.32 -6.31
N THR A 50 13.98 -8.41 -6.67
CA THR A 50 14.59 -9.31 -5.67
C THR A 50 15.57 -8.57 -4.77
N SER A 51 16.38 -7.66 -5.32
CA SER A 51 17.30 -6.85 -4.53
C SER A 51 16.58 -6.00 -3.47
N LEU A 52 15.44 -5.42 -3.80
CA LEU A 52 14.63 -4.64 -2.86
C LEU A 52 13.98 -5.54 -1.80
N LEU A 53 13.36 -6.65 -2.22
CA LEU A 53 12.68 -7.58 -1.32
C LEU A 53 13.63 -8.25 -0.30
N LEU A 54 14.89 -8.47 -0.68
CA LEU A 54 15.92 -9.03 0.20
C LEU A 54 16.39 -8.05 1.29
N GLN A 55 16.15 -6.75 1.11
CA GLN A 55 16.47 -5.73 2.12
C GLN A 55 15.40 -5.63 3.20
N PHE A 56 14.22 -6.24 3.00
CA PHE A 56 13.14 -6.18 3.97
C PHE A 56 13.34 -7.17 5.10
N ASP A 57 13.15 -6.68 6.33
CA ASP A 57 13.01 -7.51 7.52
C ASP A 57 11.59 -8.10 7.63
N GLN A 58 11.39 -9.03 8.56
CA GLN A 58 10.10 -9.68 8.74
C GLN A 58 9.00 -8.73 9.22
N VAL A 59 9.35 -7.66 9.95
CA VAL A 59 8.38 -6.67 10.41
C VAL A 59 7.83 -5.90 9.23
N LEU A 60 8.68 -5.44 8.32
CA LEU A 60 8.30 -4.71 7.12
C LEU A 60 7.54 -5.59 6.13
N VAL A 61 7.97 -6.84 5.91
CA VAL A 61 7.25 -7.80 5.05
C VAL A 61 5.81 -7.97 5.51
N ARG A 62 5.59 -8.20 6.82
CA ARG A 62 4.24 -8.39 7.41
C ARG A 62 3.38 -7.14 7.29
N ARG A 63 3.96 -5.96 7.56
CA ARG A 63 3.26 -4.66 7.43
C ARG A 63 2.84 -4.38 5.99
N LEU A 64 3.75 -4.57 5.02
CA LEU A 64 3.45 -4.37 3.60
C LEU A 64 2.40 -5.37 3.11
N LEU A 65 2.50 -6.64 3.51
CA LEU A 65 1.51 -7.66 3.15
C LEU A 65 0.12 -7.28 3.70
N SER A 66 0.04 -6.85 4.96
CA SER A 66 -1.20 -6.38 5.58
C SER A 66 -1.78 -5.18 4.85
N HIS A 67 -0.93 -4.22 4.47
CA HIS A 67 -1.35 -3.06 3.68
C HIS A 67 -1.92 -3.49 2.32
N HIS A 68 -1.20 -4.31 1.56
CA HIS A 68 -1.70 -4.80 0.27
C HIS A 68 -3.00 -5.59 0.39
N ALA A 69 -3.14 -6.43 1.42
CA ALA A 69 -4.37 -7.17 1.69
C ALA A 69 -5.54 -6.23 2.02
N HIS A 70 -5.31 -5.25 2.90
CA HIS A 70 -6.31 -4.24 3.26
C HIS A 70 -6.82 -3.47 2.03
N PHE A 71 -5.93 -2.91 1.21
CA PHE A 71 -6.35 -2.19 0.00
C PHE A 71 -7.04 -3.08 -1.03
N LEU A 72 -6.69 -4.37 -1.09
CA LEU A 72 -7.43 -5.32 -1.89
C LEU A 72 -8.84 -5.53 -1.32
N GLY A 73 -9.01 -5.60 0.00
CA GLY A 73 -10.33 -5.65 0.66
C GLY A 73 -11.18 -4.42 0.38
N GLU A 74 -10.57 -3.22 0.35
CA GLU A 74 -11.23 -1.94 0.02
C GLU A 74 -11.63 -1.80 -1.46
N GLY A 75 -11.48 -2.85 -2.28
CA GLY A 75 -11.97 -2.88 -3.65
C GLY A 75 -10.98 -2.40 -4.71
N TRP A 76 -9.70 -2.18 -4.37
CA TRP A 76 -8.71 -1.81 -5.37
C TRP A 76 -8.45 -2.93 -6.36
N ASP A 77 -8.25 -2.62 -7.63
CA ASP A 77 -7.98 -3.63 -8.65
C ASP A 77 -6.68 -4.41 -8.43
N LEU A 78 -6.73 -5.70 -8.75
CA LEU A 78 -5.55 -6.56 -8.77
C LEU A 78 -4.81 -6.36 -10.09
N THR A 79 -3.93 -5.36 -10.12
CA THR A 79 -3.03 -5.16 -11.27
C THR A 79 -1.89 -6.19 -11.24
N PRO A 80 -1.26 -6.51 -12.40
CA PRO A 80 -0.11 -7.41 -12.45
C PRO A 80 1.02 -6.98 -11.50
N ARG A 81 1.25 -5.67 -11.37
CA ARG A 81 2.22 -5.09 -10.44
C ARG A 81 1.87 -5.38 -8.98
N ARG A 82 0.59 -5.24 -8.60
CA ARG A 82 0.13 -5.56 -7.23
C ARG A 82 0.22 -7.06 -6.94
N ALA A 83 -0.11 -7.90 -7.92
CA ALA A 83 0.05 -9.34 -7.80
C ALA A 83 1.52 -9.72 -7.60
N ALA A 84 2.45 -9.10 -8.33
CA ALA A 84 3.88 -9.31 -8.14
C ALA A 84 4.36 -8.89 -6.74
N TRP A 85 3.85 -7.77 -6.21
CA TRP A 85 4.15 -7.32 -4.84
C TRP A 85 3.66 -8.33 -3.81
N LEU A 86 2.39 -8.75 -3.91
CA LEU A 86 1.81 -9.77 -3.03
C LEU A 86 2.61 -11.08 -3.09
N TYR A 87 2.91 -11.57 -4.28
CA TYR A 87 3.69 -12.81 -4.44
C TYR A 87 5.10 -12.68 -3.86
N GLY A 88 5.81 -11.59 -4.16
CA GLY A 88 7.16 -11.34 -3.64
C GLY A 88 7.19 -11.25 -2.11
N LEU A 89 6.20 -10.59 -1.49
CA LEU A 89 6.06 -10.52 -0.04
C LEU A 89 5.74 -11.90 0.57
N LEU A 90 4.84 -12.66 -0.06
CA LEU A 90 4.54 -14.04 0.34
C LEU A 90 5.79 -14.93 0.26
N SER A 91 6.65 -14.78 -0.75
CA SER A 91 7.91 -15.52 -0.86
C SER A 91 8.93 -15.17 0.24
N ARG A 92 8.84 -13.97 0.84
CA ARG A 92 9.72 -13.53 1.93
C ARG A 92 9.15 -13.82 3.32
N LEU A 93 7.88 -14.20 3.43
CA LEU A 93 7.22 -14.46 4.71
C LEU A 93 7.75 -15.75 5.33
N GLU A 94 8.38 -15.64 6.51
CA GLU A 94 8.96 -16.78 7.22
C GLU A 94 7.93 -17.62 7.97
N LYS A 95 8.23 -18.93 8.11
CA LYS A 95 7.47 -19.87 8.95
C LYS A 95 8.18 -20.05 10.30
N PRO A 96 7.46 -20.23 11.43
CA PRO A 96 6.00 -20.36 11.54
C PRO A 96 5.25 -19.02 11.41
N VAL A 97 4.07 -19.07 10.79
CA VAL A 97 3.21 -17.89 10.62
C VAL A 97 2.52 -17.57 11.95
N HIS A 98 2.60 -16.31 12.39
CA HIS A 98 1.93 -15.87 13.61
C HIS A 98 0.41 -15.80 13.39
N ARG A 99 -0.39 -15.88 14.46
CA ARG A 99 -1.87 -15.91 14.36
C ARG A 99 -2.45 -14.70 13.63
N ASP A 100 -1.88 -13.53 13.87
CA ASP A 100 -2.34 -12.28 13.24
C ASP A 100 -2.05 -12.27 11.74
N ASP A 101 -0.87 -12.71 11.33
CA ASP A 101 -0.53 -12.84 9.91
C ASP A 101 -1.36 -13.93 9.23
N ALA A 102 -1.70 -15.01 9.94
CA ALA A 102 -2.60 -16.03 9.42
C ALA A 102 -4.01 -15.46 9.15
N ALA A 103 -4.49 -14.52 9.98
CA ALA A 103 -5.76 -13.83 9.73
C ALA A 103 -5.70 -12.99 8.45
N VAL A 104 -4.63 -12.20 8.27
CA VAL A 104 -4.38 -11.41 7.05
C VAL A 104 -4.32 -12.30 5.82
N LEU A 105 -3.62 -13.43 5.89
CA LEU A 105 -3.55 -14.41 4.80
C LEU A 105 -4.92 -14.99 4.46
N ARG A 106 -5.76 -15.32 5.45
CA ARG A 106 -7.11 -15.83 5.20
C ARG A 106 -8.02 -14.79 4.56
N GLU A 107 -7.91 -13.53 4.99
CA GLU A 107 -8.64 -12.42 4.38
C GLU A 107 -8.23 -12.23 2.92
N LEU A 108 -6.92 -12.20 2.65
CA LEU A 108 -6.37 -12.16 1.30
C LEU A 108 -6.87 -13.33 0.44
N LEU A 109 -6.88 -14.56 0.99
CA LEU A 109 -7.36 -15.75 0.30
C LEU A 109 -8.85 -15.63 -0.06
N ARG A 110 -9.69 -15.21 0.89
CA ARG A 110 -11.13 -15.02 0.68
C ARG A 110 -11.38 -13.98 -0.41
N GLU A 111 -10.64 -12.88 -0.37
CA GLU A 111 -10.77 -11.80 -1.34
C GLU A 111 -10.34 -12.23 -2.74
N CYS A 112 -9.23 -12.97 -2.86
CA CYS A 112 -8.82 -13.57 -4.13
C CYS A 112 -9.87 -14.54 -4.69
N CYS A 113 -10.45 -15.40 -3.84
CA CYS A 113 -11.50 -16.32 -4.25
C CYS A 113 -12.77 -15.59 -4.71
N ARG A 114 -13.19 -14.55 -3.98
CA ARG A 114 -14.35 -13.72 -4.31
C ARG A 114 -14.19 -13.06 -5.68
N ARG A 115 -13.02 -12.46 -5.94
CA ARG A 115 -12.70 -11.82 -7.22
C ARG A 115 -12.64 -12.82 -8.37
N ARG A 116 -12.05 -14.00 -8.13
CA ARG A 116 -12.02 -15.07 -9.13
C ARG A 116 -13.42 -15.53 -9.51
N ALA A 117 -14.33 -15.66 -8.53
CA ALA A 117 -15.71 -16.05 -8.79
C ALA A 117 -16.52 -14.97 -9.55
N GLY A 118 -16.20 -13.69 -9.32
CA GLY A 118 -16.81 -12.57 -10.02
C GLY A 118 -16.19 -12.23 -11.38
N LEU A 119 -15.11 -12.92 -11.79
CA LEU A 119 -14.38 -12.58 -13.00
C LEU A 119 -15.09 -13.14 -14.24
N ASP A 120 -15.50 -12.23 -15.14
CA ASP A 120 -16.06 -12.59 -16.42
C ASP A 120 -14.97 -12.60 -17.50
N LEU A 121 -14.64 -13.80 -17.99
CA LEU A 121 -13.61 -14.01 -19.01
C LEU A 121 -14.00 -13.45 -20.38
N SER A 122 -15.29 -13.17 -20.62
CA SER A 122 -15.78 -12.67 -21.91
C SER A 122 -15.67 -11.15 -22.07
N LYS A 123 -15.53 -10.40 -20.96
CA LYS A 123 -15.69 -8.94 -20.92
C LYS A 123 -14.40 -8.14 -20.99
N SER A 124 -13.24 -8.74 -20.70
CA SER A 124 -11.98 -8.00 -20.61
C SER A 124 -10.82 -8.76 -21.24
N ASN A 125 -10.01 -8.04 -22.03
CA ASN A 125 -8.84 -8.58 -22.71
C ASN A 125 -7.76 -9.06 -21.73
N ASN A 126 -7.78 -8.57 -20.48
CA ASN A 126 -6.78 -8.89 -19.46
C ASN A 126 -7.28 -9.91 -18.42
N SER A 127 -8.50 -10.44 -18.59
CA SER A 127 -9.09 -11.39 -17.62
C SER A 127 -8.24 -12.65 -17.43
N GLY A 128 -7.53 -13.12 -18.47
CA GLY A 128 -6.64 -14.29 -18.37
C GLY A 128 -5.46 -14.07 -17.41
N GLU A 129 -4.79 -12.93 -17.49
CA GLU A 129 -3.64 -12.61 -16.64
C GLU A 129 -4.04 -12.39 -15.19
N VAL A 130 -5.18 -11.71 -14.97
CA VAL A 130 -5.74 -11.51 -13.62
C VAL A 130 -6.15 -12.85 -13.02
N LEU A 131 -6.79 -13.73 -13.79
CA LEU A 131 -7.15 -15.08 -13.35
C LEU A 131 -5.92 -15.89 -12.96
N ALA A 132 -4.86 -15.88 -13.79
CA ALA A 132 -3.61 -16.57 -13.50
C ALA A 132 -2.99 -16.03 -12.20
N SER A 133 -2.94 -14.71 -12.03
CA SER A 133 -2.43 -14.05 -10.83
C SER A 133 -3.22 -14.46 -9.57
N LEU A 134 -4.55 -14.45 -9.64
CA LEU A 134 -5.42 -14.89 -8.55
C LEU A 134 -5.17 -16.35 -8.18
N ASN A 135 -5.03 -17.24 -9.16
CA ASN A 135 -4.78 -18.66 -8.92
C ASN A 135 -3.44 -18.90 -8.23
N VAL A 136 -2.38 -18.19 -8.64
CA VAL A 136 -1.06 -18.28 -7.99
C VAL A 136 -1.14 -17.82 -6.54
N LEU A 137 -1.81 -16.69 -6.27
CA LEU A 137 -1.98 -16.19 -4.91
C LEU A 137 -2.82 -17.14 -4.05
N ILE A 138 -3.91 -17.69 -4.60
CA ILE A 138 -4.74 -18.70 -3.93
C ILE A 138 -3.92 -19.94 -3.59
N ALA A 139 -3.10 -20.44 -4.51
CA ALA A 139 -2.25 -21.60 -4.26
C ALA A 139 -1.18 -21.30 -3.20
N ALA A 140 -0.49 -20.17 -3.29
CA ALA A 140 0.52 -19.77 -2.32
C ALA A 140 -0.07 -19.66 -0.91
N VAL A 141 -1.21 -18.99 -0.75
CA VAL A 141 -1.81 -18.78 0.56
C VAL A 141 -2.54 -20.03 1.07
N GLY A 142 -3.35 -20.65 0.21
CA GLY A 142 -4.18 -21.80 0.56
C GLY A 142 -3.39 -23.08 0.80
N VAL A 143 -2.45 -23.38 -0.09
CA VAL A 143 -1.67 -24.63 -0.06
C VAL A 143 -0.36 -24.43 0.69
N PHE A 144 0.50 -23.49 0.28
CA PHE A 144 1.85 -23.38 0.85
C PHE A 144 1.84 -22.87 2.31
N PHE A 145 0.99 -21.91 2.65
CA PHE A 145 0.80 -21.44 4.03
C PHE A 145 -0.29 -22.20 4.79
N GLY A 146 -0.96 -23.18 4.17
CA GLY A 146 -1.96 -24.03 4.80
C GLY A 146 -3.19 -23.28 5.32
N GLN A 147 -3.50 -22.10 4.77
CA GLN A 147 -4.65 -21.31 5.23
C GLN A 147 -5.98 -21.75 4.58
N GLY A 148 -5.94 -22.67 3.61
CA GLY A 148 -7.11 -23.24 2.97
C GLY A 148 -7.56 -24.51 3.69
N SER A 149 -8.29 -24.39 4.80
CA SER A 149 -8.74 -25.51 5.65
C SER A 149 -9.68 -26.53 4.96
N GLY A 150 -10.06 -26.33 3.70
CA GLY A 150 -10.71 -27.35 2.86
C GLY A 150 -10.06 -27.55 1.48
N MET A 151 -9.06 -26.73 1.14
CA MET A 151 -8.35 -26.83 -0.14
C MET A 151 -7.16 -27.80 -0.04
N ALA A 152 -6.49 -27.80 1.11
CA ALA A 152 -5.44 -28.77 1.43
C ALA A 152 -5.99 -30.22 1.39
N ASP A 153 -7.21 -30.43 1.88
CA ASP A 153 -7.88 -31.74 1.86
C ASP A 153 -8.24 -32.19 0.43
N LEU A 154 -8.62 -31.26 -0.46
CA LEU A 154 -8.89 -31.57 -1.87
C LEU A 154 -7.63 -32.06 -2.61
N PHE A 155 -6.48 -31.41 -2.39
CA PHE A 155 -5.20 -31.83 -2.98
C PHE A 155 -4.63 -33.09 -2.32
N SER A 156 -4.87 -33.28 -1.02
CA SER A 156 -4.50 -34.52 -0.33
C SER A 156 -5.35 -35.71 -0.82
N SER A 157 -6.63 -35.49 -1.09
CA SER A 157 -7.54 -36.52 -1.60
C SER A 157 -7.24 -36.92 -3.04
N SER A 158 -6.74 -36.00 -3.88
CA SER A 158 -6.32 -36.34 -5.25
C SER A 158 -4.99 -37.11 -5.27
N ALA A 159 -4.05 -36.80 -4.36
CA ALA A 159 -2.77 -37.51 -4.28
C ALA A 159 -2.92 -38.97 -3.80
N SER A 160 -3.89 -39.25 -2.93
CA SER A 160 -4.22 -40.63 -2.51
C SER A 160 -4.95 -41.45 -3.57
N ALA A 161 -5.58 -40.81 -4.56
CA ALA A 161 -6.28 -41.50 -5.64
C ALA A 161 -5.33 -42.04 -6.73
N GLU A 162 -4.12 -41.47 -6.86
CA GLU A 162 -3.14 -41.88 -7.88
C GLU A 162 -2.16 -42.97 -7.40
N SER A 163 -2.10 -43.28 -6.10
CA SER A 163 -1.21 -44.33 -5.56
C SER A 163 -1.86 -45.73 -5.47
N GLY A 164 -3.01 -45.93 -6.11
CA GLY A 164 -3.83 -47.13 -5.99
C GLY A 164 -4.21 -47.78 -7.33
N SER A 165 -3.38 -47.67 -8.37
CA SER A 165 -3.53 -48.41 -9.63
C SER A 165 -2.27 -49.17 -9.99
#